data_AF-A0A7X7WQL9-F1
#
_entry.id   AF-A0A7X7WQL9-F1
#
_cell.length_a   1.000
_cell.length_b   1.000
_cell.length_c   1.000
_cell.angle_alpha   90.00
_cell.angle_beta   90.00
_cell.angle_gamma   90.00
#
_symmetry.space_group_name_H-M   'P 1'
#
loop_
_entity.id
_entity.type
_entity.pdbx_description
1 polymer ?
#
loop_
_entity_poly.entity_id
_entity_poly.type
_entity_poly.pdbx_seq_one_letter_code
_entity_poly.pdbx_strand_id
1 'polypeptide(L)'
;ETVKGYSLLAEDGDGNRASFVVESEHIPASNPSVSEKLIREQLGKTGNTIFEAADVFVSFSRPWFIRTSLLNEMRRQSLEFLLRERAGNYQRAERPLVRNEIEYPESSVDFRANVLNRKAGAFYRRHGVKEIPTGFELNPLPGAPLMTMKFCPKFEQGKCPRFQDQTAEKGDWFLTEGNNRFRLVFHCDECVVTLHKE
;
A
#
# COMPACT_ATOMS: atom_id res chain seq x y z
N GLU A 1 31.42 7.87 19.75
CA GLU A 1 31.27 8.34 21.16
C GLU A 1 31.40 9.86 21.18
N THR A 2 30.92 10.52 22.23
CA THR A 2 31.09 11.96 22.45
C THR A 2 31.83 12.19 23.76
N VAL A 3 32.23 13.44 24.03
CA VAL A 3 32.95 13.80 25.27
C VAL A 3 32.18 13.41 26.54
N LYS A 4 30.84 13.43 26.49
CA LYS A 4 29.97 13.17 27.65
C LYS A 4 29.04 11.96 27.49
N GLY A 5 29.21 11.17 26.44
CA GLY A 5 28.36 10.00 26.19
C GLY A 5 28.47 9.45 24.78
N TYR A 6 27.33 9.28 24.11
CA TYR A 6 27.24 8.57 22.84
C TYR A 6 26.37 9.31 21.82
N SER A 7 26.63 9.04 20.55
CA SER A 7 25.85 9.55 19.42
C SER A 7 25.53 8.41 18.47
N LEU A 8 24.31 8.40 17.93
CA LEU A 8 23.90 7.52 16.83
C LEU A 8 23.46 8.39 15.66
N LEU A 9 24.03 8.12 14.48
CA LEU A 9 23.62 8.68 13.20
C LEU A 9 22.85 7.61 12.45
N ALA A 10 21.65 7.94 11.97
CA ALA A 10 20.88 7.12 11.06
C ALA A 10 20.83 7.82 9.69
N GLU A 11 21.01 7.04 8.62
CA GLU A 11 21.00 7.49 7.24
C GLU A 11 20.12 6.55 6.41
N ASP A 12 19.25 7.10 5.55
CA ASP A 12 18.42 6.31 4.64
C ASP A 12 18.95 6.31 3.20
N GLY A 13 18.38 5.44 2.35
CA GLY A 13 18.78 5.29 0.95
C GLY A 13 18.48 6.49 0.06
N ASP A 14 17.69 7.47 0.54
CA ASP A 14 17.39 8.72 -0.17
C ASP A 14 18.32 9.86 0.29
N GLY A 15 19.30 9.57 1.16
CA GLY A 15 20.29 10.51 1.66
C GLY A 15 19.84 11.35 2.86
N ASN A 16 18.68 11.05 3.46
CA ASN A 16 18.26 11.72 4.69
C ASN A 16 19.11 11.26 5.86
N ARG A 17 19.48 12.19 6.75
CA ARG A 17 20.35 11.91 7.89
C ARG A 17 19.79 12.53 9.15
N ALA A 18 19.81 11.77 10.23
CA ALA A 18 19.44 12.28 11.55
C ALA A 18 20.32 11.69 12.63
N SER A 19 20.69 12.52 13.62
CA SER A 19 21.52 12.12 14.73
C SER A 19 20.85 12.34 16.07
N PHE A 20 21.03 11.39 16.99
CA PHE A 20 20.67 11.53 18.39
C PHE A 20 21.92 11.44 19.27
N VAL A 21 22.04 12.35 20.23
CA VAL A 21 23.15 12.40 21.19
C VAL A 21 22.58 12.25 22.60
N VAL A 22 23.22 11.42 23.41
CA VAL A 22 22.82 11.18 24.79
C VAL A 22 24.03 11.26 25.71
N GLU A 23 23.86 11.94 26.84
CA GLU A 23 24.84 11.95 27.92
C GLU A 23 24.72 10.65 28.73
N SER A 24 25.87 10.02 28.97
CA SER A 24 25.97 8.79 29.75
C SER A 24 27.43 8.59 30.15
N GLU A 25 27.64 7.99 31.31
CA GLU A 25 28.97 7.58 31.74
C GLU A 25 29.58 6.58 30.73
N HIS A 26 30.89 6.71 30.51
CA HIS A 26 31.69 5.78 29.72
C HIS A 26 32.22 4.66 30.61
N ILE A 27 31.57 3.49 30.54
CA ILE A 27 31.96 2.32 31.31
C ILE A 27 32.71 1.35 30.38
N PRO A 28 34.00 1.06 30.62
CA PRO A 28 34.75 0.12 29.78
C PRO A 28 34.08 -1.26 29.72
N ALA A 29 34.05 -1.87 28.53
CA ALA A 29 33.50 -3.21 28.39
C ALA A 29 34.43 -4.26 29.01
N SER A 30 33.90 -5.11 29.89
CA SER A 30 34.63 -6.27 30.43
C SER A 30 34.89 -7.34 29.37
N ASN A 31 33.97 -7.49 28.40
CA ASN A 31 34.14 -8.34 27.22
C ASN A 31 33.85 -7.52 25.94
N PRO A 32 34.89 -7.01 25.27
CA PRO A 32 34.77 -6.19 24.06
C PRO A 32 33.91 -6.79 22.94
N SER A 33 34.15 -8.07 22.60
CA SER A 33 33.48 -8.74 21.48
C SER A 33 31.99 -8.91 21.74
N VAL A 34 31.62 -9.27 22.97
CA VAL A 34 30.21 -9.40 23.38
C VAL A 34 29.50 -8.05 23.35
N SER A 35 30.17 -6.98 23.82
CA SER A 35 29.58 -5.63 23.81
C SER A 35 29.31 -5.13 22.40
N GLU A 36 30.28 -5.27 21.49
CA GLU A 36 30.11 -4.83 20.11
C GLU A 36 29.00 -5.61 19.38
N LYS A 37 28.95 -6.93 19.56
CA LYS A 37 27.88 -7.77 19.01
C LYS A 37 26.50 -7.33 19.52
N LEU A 38 26.37 -7.08 20.83
CA LEU A 38 25.13 -6.59 21.42
C LEU A 38 24.70 -5.24 20.83
N ILE A 39 25.64 -4.31 20.66
CA ILE A 39 25.37 -3.00 20.06
C ILE A 39 24.80 -3.17 18.65
N ARG A 40 25.46 -3.96 17.80
CA ARG A 40 25.01 -4.22 16.42
C ARG A 40 23.63 -4.88 16.39
N GLU A 41 23.41 -5.90 17.22
CA GLU A 41 22.12 -6.60 17.31
C GLU A 41 20.98 -5.69 17.78
N GLN A 42 21.21 -4.81 18.75
CA GLN A 42 20.15 -3.94 19.28
C GLN A 42 19.85 -2.77 18.35
N LEU A 43 20.87 -2.18 17.73
CA LEU A 43 20.70 -1.08 16.77
C LEU A 43 20.08 -1.56 15.44
N GLY A 44 20.35 -2.81 15.03
CA GLY A 44 19.76 -3.40 13.83
C GLY A 44 18.26 -3.73 13.94
N LYS A 45 17.66 -3.67 15.14
CA LYS A 45 16.24 -3.98 15.35
C LYS A 45 15.35 -2.79 15.00
N THR A 46 15.05 -2.59 13.72
CA THR A 46 14.23 -1.46 13.23
C THR A 46 12.73 -1.77 13.11
N GLY A 47 12.26 -2.89 13.68
CA GLY A 47 10.84 -3.27 13.68
C GLY A 47 9.92 -2.16 14.20
N ASN A 48 8.68 -2.13 13.72
CA ASN A 48 7.69 -1.06 13.94
C ASN A 48 8.04 0.29 13.29
N THR A 49 9.01 0.33 12.38
CA THR A 49 9.30 1.48 11.52
C THR A 49 9.25 1.08 10.05
N ILE A 50 9.31 2.06 9.15
CA ILE A 50 9.41 1.82 7.71
C ILE A 50 10.83 1.45 7.25
N PHE A 51 11.80 1.41 8.17
CA PHE A 51 13.21 1.21 7.86
C PHE A 51 13.65 -0.23 8.12
N GLU A 52 14.59 -0.69 7.31
CA GLU A 52 15.37 -1.90 7.53
C GLU A 52 16.85 -1.50 7.66
N ALA A 53 17.53 -1.96 8.70
CA ALA A 53 18.95 -1.67 8.89
C ALA A 53 19.80 -2.52 7.94
N ALA A 54 20.36 -1.90 6.90
CA ALA A 54 21.30 -2.55 6.00
C ALA A 54 22.65 -2.83 6.69
N ASP A 55 23.19 -1.82 7.37
CA ASP A 55 24.47 -1.89 8.06
C ASP A 55 24.43 -1.14 9.40
N VAL A 56 25.26 -1.59 10.35
CA VAL A 56 25.49 -0.90 11.63
C VAL A 56 26.99 -0.76 11.85
N PHE A 57 27.47 0.48 11.89
CA PHE A 57 28.89 0.79 12.12
C PHE A 57 29.10 1.28 13.56
N VAL A 58 30.11 0.71 14.24
CA VAL A 58 30.49 1.10 15.60
C VAL A 58 31.88 1.73 15.53
N SER A 59 31.97 3.02 15.85
CA SER A 59 33.22 3.80 15.83
C SER A 59 33.48 4.41 17.21
N PHE A 60 34.15 3.65 18.07
CA PHE A 60 34.58 4.07 19.40
C PHE A 60 36.10 3.97 19.52
N SER A 61 36.73 4.85 20.32
CA SER A 61 38.17 4.78 20.59
C SER A 61 38.56 3.54 21.39
N ARG A 62 37.62 2.97 22.14
CA ARG A 62 37.74 1.68 22.83
C ARG A 62 36.37 1.02 23.02
N PRO A 63 36.32 -0.27 23.36
CA PRO A 63 35.07 -0.97 23.63
C PRO A 63 34.38 -0.45 24.90
N TRP A 64 33.13 -0.02 24.76
CA TRP A 64 32.29 0.47 25.86
C TRP A 64 31.15 -0.48 26.16
N PHE A 65 30.79 -0.59 27.44
CA PHE A 65 29.55 -1.20 27.89
C PHE A 65 28.42 -0.16 27.82
N ILE A 66 27.42 -0.43 26.98
CA ILE A 66 26.23 0.42 26.84
C ILE A 66 25.01 -0.40 27.23
N ARG A 67 24.21 0.13 28.16
CA ARG A 67 22.97 -0.54 28.60
C ARG A 67 22.01 -0.70 27.41
N THR A 68 21.37 -1.86 27.29
CA THR A 68 20.37 -2.15 26.24
C THR A 68 19.25 -1.11 26.20
N SER A 69 18.81 -0.59 27.35
CA SER A 69 17.81 0.48 27.41
C SER A 69 18.28 1.76 26.73
N LEU A 70 19.56 2.12 26.87
CA LEU A 70 20.15 3.28 26.23
C LEU A 70 20.30 3.07 24.72
N LEU A 71 20.71 1.87 24.28
CA LEU A 71 20.75 1.53 22.85
C LEU A 71 19.35 1.60 22.21
N ASN A 72 18.34 1.10 22.90
CA ASN A 72 16.95 1.17 22.44
C ASN A 72 16.44 2.60 22.34
N GLU A 73 16.79 3.45 23.31
CA GLU A 73 16.45 4.88 23.27
C GLU A 73 17.11 5.57 22.07
N MET A 74 18.43 5.40 21.92
CA MET A 74 19.21 6.00 20.84
C MET A 74 18.65 5.59 19.48
N ARG A 75 18.35 4.30 19.30
CA ARG A 75 17.72 3.77 18.08
C ARG A 75 16.36 4.42 17.84
N ARG A 76 15.46 4.40 18.82
CA ARG A 76 14.10 4.95 18.66
C ARG A 76 14.16 6.44 18.28
N GLN A 77 14.92 7.24 19.01
CA GLN A 77 15.04 8.68 18.77
C GLN A 77 15.67 8.98 17.41
N SER A 78 16.74 8.28 17.03
CA SER A 78 17.40 8.50 15.73
C SER A 78 16.46 8.16 14.56
N LEU A 79 15.69 7.07 14.66
CA LEU A 79 14.72 6.69 13.63
C LEU A 79 13.52 7.65 13.59
N GLU A 80 13.04 8.14 14.74
CA GLU A 80 11.99 9.16 14.79
C GLU A 80 12.43 10.48 14.15
N PHE A 81 13.67 10.90 14.40
CA PHE A 81 14.22 12.11 13.77
C PHE A 81 14.43 11.90 12.27
N LEU A 82 14.89 10.72 11.86
CA LEU A 82 15.04 10.37 10.43
C LEU A 82 13.69 10.38 9.71
N LEU A 83 12.62 9.89 10.34
CA LEU A 83 11.26 9.99 9.79
C LEU A 83 10.83 11.43 9.57
N ARG A 84 11.12 12.33 10.52
CA ARG A 84 10.80 13.76 10.40
C ARG A 84 11.60 14.42 9.28
N GLU A 85 12.89 14.13 9.20
CA GLU A 85 13.77 14.64 8.15
C GLU A 85 13.28 14.18 6.76
N ARG A 86 12.99 12.89 6.62
CA ARG A 86 12.44 12.30 5.40
C ARG A 86 11.10 12.93 5.01
N ALA A 87 10.21 13.18 5.97
CA ALA A 87 8.94 13.84 5.70
C ALA A 87 9.12 15.32 5.29
N GLY A 88 10.07 16.02 5.89
CA GLY A 88 10.41 17.40 5.54
C GLY A 88 11.04 17.53 4.15
N ASN A 89 11.87 16.55 3.77
CA ASN A 89 12.54 16.49 2.47
C ASN A 89 11.67 15.84 1.38
N TYR A 90 10.49 15.31 1.73
CA TYR A 90 9.61 14.67 0.76
C TYR A 90 9.11 15.69 -0.26
N GLN A 91 9.61 15.57 -1.48
CA GLN A 91 9.11 16.31 -2.63
C GLN A 91 8.24 15.38 -3.47
N ARG A 92 6.94 15.66 -3.49
CA ARG A 92 6.02 14.97 -4.39
C ARG A 92 6.38 15.33 -5.82
N ALA A 93 6.79 14.35 -6.61
CA ALA A 93 6.96 14.53 -8.05
C ALA A 93 5.59 14.85 -8.67
N GLU A 94 5.37 16.11 -9.01
CA GLU A 94 4.21 16.53 -9.78
C GLU A 94 4.51 16.33 -11.26
N ARG A 95 3.77 15.41 -11.89
CA ARG A 95 3.73 15.37 -13.35
C ARG A 95 2.65 16.33 -13.82
N PRO A 96 3.00 17.40 -14.55
CA PRO A 96 1.98 18.29 -15.08
C PRO A 96 1.08 17.49 -16.03
N LEU A 97 -0.23 17.60 -15.83
CA LEU A 97 -1.21 17.04 -16.76
C LEU A 97 -1.16 17.85 -18.06
N VAL A 98 -0.38 17.37 -19.02
CA VAL A 98 -0.33 17.97 -20.37
C VAL A 98 -1.61 17.58 -21.11
N ARG A 99 -2.41 18.60 -21.44
CA ARG A 99 -3.60 18.40 -22.28
C ARG A 99 -3.17 17.81 -23.61
N ASN A 100 -3.80 16.71 -24.00
CA ASN A 100 -3.55 16.03 -25.27
C ASN A 100 -4.88 15.55 -25.87
N GLU A 101 -4.80 15.08 -27.11
CA GLU A 101 -5.93 14.60 -27.93
C GLU A 101 -5.67 13.18 -28.45
N ILE A 102 -4.88 12.40 -27.72
CA ILE A 102 -4.58 11.01 -28.05
C ILE A 102 -5.89 10.21 -28.06
N GLU A 103 -6.17 9.43 -29.10
CA GLU A 103 -7.43 8.70 -29.22
C GLU A 103 -7.68 7.76 -28.04
N TYR A 104 -8.93 7.70 -27.58
CA TYR A 104 -9.37 6.72 -26.59
C TYR A 104 -9.42 5.33 -27.26
N PRO A 105 -9.09 4.24 -26.55
CA PRO A 105 -9.06 2.90 -27.15
C PRO A 105 -10.39 2.45 -27.77
N GLU A 106 -11.52 2.98 -27.28
CA GLU A 106 -12.87 2.64 -27.71
C GLU A 106 -13.55 3.85 -28.35
N SER A 107 -14.27 3.65 -29.46
CA SER A 107 -15.00 4.72 -30.15
C SER A 107 -16.34 5.10 -29.50
N SER A 108 -16.83 4.25 -28.60
CA SER A 108 -18.04 4.41 -27.80
C SER A 108 -17.79 3.84 -26.42
N VAL A 109 -18.38 4.45 -25.40
CA VAL A 109 -18.34 3.93 -24.03
C VAL A 109 -19.75 3.72 -23.51
N ASP A 110 -19.90 2.96 -22.43
CA ASP A 110 -21.18 2.74 -21.78
C ASP A 110 -21.24 3.41 -20.40
N PHE A 111 -22.28 3.10 -19.61
CA PHE A 111 -22.48 3.65 -18.27
C PHE A 111 -21.29 3.41 -17.32
N ARG A 112 -20.43 2.41 -17.59
CA ARG A 112 -19.25 2.07 -16.79
C ARG A 112 -18.12 3.10 -16.94
N ALA A 113 -18.15 3.91 -17.99
CA ALA A 113 -17.24 5.05 -18.13
C ALA A 113 -17.50 6.17 -17.11
N ASN A 114 -18.57 6.05 -16.32
CA ASN A 114 -18.89 6.86 -15.15
C ASN A 114 -18.88 8.38 -15.44
N VAL A 115 -19.51 8.77 -16.56
CA VAL A 115 -19.57 10.17 -16.98
C VAL A 115 -20.65 10.90 -16.17
N LEU A 116 -20.24 11.42 -15.00
CA LEU A 116 -21.12 12.09 -14.05
C LEU A 116 -21.09 13.62 -14.14
N ASN A 117 -20.23 14.19 -14.99
CA ASN A 117 -20.11 15.64 -15.11
C ASN A 117 -19.61 16.07 -16.50
N ARG A 118 -19.76 17.37 -16.78
CA ARG A 118 -19.38 17.99 -18.06
C ARG A 118 -17.88 17.87 -18.37
N LYS A 119 -17.00 17.84 -17.35
CA LYS A 119 -15.55 17.72 -17.55
C LYS A 119 -15.17 16.33 -18.02
N ALA A 120 -15.76 15.28 -17.44
CA ALA A 120 -15.60 13.90 -17.89
C ALA A 120 -16.11 13.73 -19.33
N GLY A 121 -17.29 14.26 -19.65
CA GLY A 121 -17.80 14.21 -21.03
C GLY A 121 -16.90 14.97 -22.03
N ALA A 122 -16.30 16.08 -21.63
CA ALA A 122 -15.34 16.81 -22.46
C ALA A 122 -14.02 16.06 -22.67
N PHE A 123 -13.58 15.25 -21.69
CA PHE A 123 -12.44 14.36 -21.84
C PHE A 123 -12.71 13.34 -22.96
N TYR A 124 -13.78 12.54 -22.84
CA TYR A 124 -14.09 11.51 -23.83
C TYR A 124 -14.28 12.07 -25.25
N ARG A 125 -14.98 13.21 -25.39
CA ARG A 125 -15.13 13.90 -26.69
C ARG A 125 -13.79 14.35 -27.29
N ARG A 126 -12.89 14.90 -26.47
CA ARG A 126 -11.55 15.32 -26.93
C ARG A 126 -10.74 14.13 -27.42
N HIS A 127 -10.97 12.94 -26.87
CA HIS A 127 -10.29 11.70 -27.21
C HIS A 127 -11.06 10.87 -28.26
N GLY A 128 -11.98 11.48 -29.02
CA GLY A 128 -12.61 10.85 -30.19
C GLY A 128 -13.81 9.95 -29.91
N VAL A 129 -14.25 9.83 -28.65
CA VAL A 129 -15.43 9.00 -28.30
C VAL A 129 -16.71 9.69 -28.77
N LYS A 130 -17.53 8.95 -29.52
CA LYS A 130 -18.75 9.46 -30.15
C LYS A 130 -19.97 9.29 -29.26
N GLU A 131 -20.12 8.12 -28.66
CA GLU A 131 -21.24 7.77 -27.79
C GLU A 131 -20.79 7.81 -26.34
N ILE A 132 -21.35 8.75 -25.57
CA ILE A 132 -20.95 9.02 -24.19
C ILE A 132 -22.23 9.14 -23.35
N PRO A 133 -22.80 8.00 -22.91
CA PRO A 133 -23.94 8.01 -22.01
C PRO A 133 -23.56 8.58 -20.65
N THR A 134 -24.55 9.07 -19.90
CA THR A 134 -24.36 9.46 -18.50
C THR A 134 -24.04 8.25 -17.64
N GLY A 135 -23.26 8.45 -16.58
CA GLY A 135 -23.00 7.40 -15.59
C GLY A 135 -24.29 6.90 -14.93
N PHE A 136 -24.24 5.66 -14.44
CA PHE A 136 -25.37 4.94 -13.87
C PHE A 136 -26.10 5.71 -12.76
N GLU A 137 -25.37 6.44 -11.90
CA GLU A 137 -25.95 7.22 -10.81
C GLU A 137 -26.90 8.35 -11.27
N LEU A 138 -26.69 8.88 -12.48
CA LEU A 138 -27.55 9.93 -13.04
C LEU A 138 -28.70 9.36 -13.87
N ASN A 139 -28.47 8.22 -14.52
CA ASN A 139 -29.48 7.54 -15.34
C ASN A 139 -29.36 6.02 -15.16
N PRO A 140 -30.02 5.47 -14.12
CA PRO A 140 -29.99 4.04 -13.87
C PRO A 140 -30.56 3.27 -15.06
N LEU A 141 -29.80 2.30 -15.55
CA LEU A 141 -30.23 1.43 -16.64
C LEU A 141 -30.85 0.15 -16.05
N PRO A 142 -32.15 -0.12 -16.28
CA PRO A 142 -32.79 -1.34 -15.80
C PRO A 142 -32.05 -2.59 -16.27
N GLY A 143 -31.77 -3.51 -15.35
CA GLY A 143 -31.07 -4.76 -15.63
C GLY A 143 -29.56 -4.65 -15.79
N ALA A 144 -28.97 -3.45 -15.78
CA ALA A 144 -27.52 -3.30 -15.84
C ALA A 144 -26.85 -3.93 -14.59
N PRO A 145 -25.68 -4.57 -14.75
CA PRO A 145 -24.93 -5.12 -13.63
C PRO A 145 -24.43 -4.00 -12.73
N LEU A 146 -24.70 -4.11 -11.43
CA LEU A 146 -24.21 -3.18 -10.41
C LEU A 146 -22.73 -3.40 -10.08
N MET A 147 -22.29 -4.66 -10.16
CA MET A 147 -20.93 -5.04 -9.84
C MET A 147 -20.48 -6.20 -10.74
N THR A 148 -19.21 -6.18 -11.11
CA THR A 148 -18.53 -7.29 -11.79
C THR A 148 -17.39 -7.74 -10.90
N MET A 149 -17.34 -9.03 -10.58
CA MET A 149 -16.34 -9.59 -9.67
C MET A 149 -15.68 -10.84 -10.25
N LYS A 150 -14.39 -11.01 -9.94
CA LYS A 150 -13.65 -12.26 -10.21
C LYS A 150 -13.87 -13.32 -9.13
N PHE A 151 -14.22 -12.89 -7.92
CA PHE A 151 -14.59 -13.80 -6.85
C PHE A 151 -15.84 -14.60 -7.25
N CYS A 152 -15.76 -15.92 -7.16
CA CYS A 152 -16.82 -16.81 -7.61
C CYS A 152 -17.33 -17.66 -6.44
N PRO A 153 -18.49 -17.33 -5.84
CA PRO A 153 -19.07 -18.12 -4.75
C PRO A 153 -19.26 -19.61 -5.08
N LYS A 154 -19.52 -19.94 -6.35
CA LYS A 154 -19.59 -21.33 -6.80
C LYS A 154 -18.25 -22.04 -6.67
N PHE A 155 -17.15 -21.40 -7.07
CA PHE A 155 -15.82 -21.99 -6.98
C PHE A 155 -15.39 -22.22 -5.52
N GLU A 156 -15.63 -21.23 -4.67
CA GLU A 156 -15.34 -21.35 -3.23
C GLU A 156 -16.13 -22.47 -2.55
N GLN A 157 -17.35 -22.75 -3.02
CA GLN A 157 -18.18 -23.84 -2.52
C GLN A 157 -17.92 -25.20 -3.19
N GLY A 158 -16.91 -25.35 -4.05
CA GLY A 158 -16.65 -26.62 -4.74
C GLY A 158 -17.60 -26.91 -5.91
N LYS A 159 -18.42 -25.94 -6.31
CA LYS A 159 -19.52 -26.06 -7.27
C LYS A 159 -19.20 -25.44 -8.64
N CYS A 160 -17.93 -25.20 -8.94
CA CYS A 160 -17.54 -24.68 -10.25
C CYS A 160 -17.66 -25.78 -11.31
N PRO A 161 -18.52 -25.63 -12.34
CA PRO A 161 -18.67 -26.64 -13.38
C PRO A 161 -17.43 -26.78 -14.27
N ARG A 162 -16.55 -25.78 -14.28
CA ARG A 162 -15.33 -25.78 -15.10
C ARG A 162 -14.16 -26.51 -14.45
N PHE A 163 -14.03 -26.44 -13.12
CA PHE A 163 -12.83 -26.90 -12.41
C PHE A 163 -13.11 -27.97 -11.34
N GLN A 164 -14.37 -28.16 -10.94
CA GLN A 164 -14.74 -29.00 -9.81
C GLN A 164 -15.90 -29.94 -10.22
N ASP A 165 -17.14 -29.58 -9.88
CA ASP A 165 -18.32 -30.43 -10.08
C ASP A 165 -19.15 -29.97 -11.29
N GLN A 166 -19.11 -30.76 -12.37
CA GLN A 166 -19.91 -30.55 -13.59
C GLN A 166 -21.41 -30.80 -13.39
N THR A 167 -21.79 -31.50 -12.31
CA THR A 167 -23.18 -31.81 -11.94
C THR A 167 -23.77 -30.81 -10.95
N ALA A 168 -22.98 -29.82 -10.51
CA ALA A 168 -23.41 -28.83 -9.54
C ALA A 168 -24.74 -28.16 -9.93
N GLU A 169 -25.63 -28.03 -8.96
CA GLU A 169 -27.00 -27.56 -9.18
C GLU A 169 -27.07 -26.24 -9.96
N LYS A 170 -27.90 -26.26 -11.00
CA LYS A 170 -28.27 -25.11 -11.79
C LYS A 170 -29.46 -24.43 -11.12
N GLY A 171 -29.16 -23.51 -10.21
CA GLY A 171 -30.15 -22.65 -9.56
C GLY A 171 -29.76 -21.18 -9.68
N ASP A 172 -30.72 -20.30 -9.43
CA ASP A 172 -30.45 -18.87 -9.27
C ASP A 172 -29.79 -18.63 -7.91
N TRP A 173 -28.70 -17.86 -7.89
CA TRP A 173 -27.99 -17.51 -6.67
C TRP A 173 -28.26 -16.06 -6.32
N PHE A 174 -28.39 -15.80 -5.02
CA PHE A 174 -28.68 -14.46 -4.53
C PHE A 174 -27.76 -14.10 -3.37
N LEU A 175 -27.40 -12.82 -3.30
CA LEU A 175 -26.88 -12.19 -2.09
C LEU A 175 -27.99 -11.37 -1.46
N THR A 176 -28.11 -11.42 -0.14
CA THR A 176 -29.10 -10.63 0.61
C THR A 176 -28.40 -9.78 1.65
N GLU A 177 -28.78 -8.51 1.72
CA GLU A 177 -28.28 -7.55 2.71
C GLU A 177 -29.45 -6.70 3.22
N GLY A 178 -29.90 -6.97 4.44
CA GLY A 178 -31.11 -6.35 4.99
C GLY A 178 -32.32 -6.62 4.09
N ASN A 179 -32.93 -5.55 3.58
CA ASN A 179 -34.07 -5.61 2.65
C ASN A 179 -33.66 -5.73 1.17
N ASN A 180 -32.35 -5.69 0.86
CA ASN A 180 -31.87 -5.80 -0.51
C ASN A 180 -31.64 -7.26 -0.88
N ARG A 181 -32.03 -7.61 -2.11
CA ARG A 181 -31.74 -8.90 -2.73
C ARG A 181 -31.09 -8.65 -4.09
N PHE A 182 -30.00 -9.36 -4.33
CA PHE A 182 -29.21 -9.21 -5.54
C PHE A 182 -29.02 -10.55 -6.20
N ARG A 183 -29.32 -10.64 -7.49
CA ARG A 183 -29.12 -11.84 -8.30
C ARG A 183 -27.67 -11.91 -8.77
N LEU A 184 -27.04 -13.07 -8.58
CA LEU A 184 -25.73 -13.40 -9.13
C LEU A 184 -25.91 -14.09 -10.48
N VAL A 185 -25.23 -13.57 -11.50
CA VAL A 185 -25.15 -14.16 -12.84
C VAL A 185 -23.71 -14.60 -13.08
N PHE A 186 -23.51 -15.88 -13.38
CA PHE A 186 -22.18 -16.48 -13.55
C PHE A 186 -21.83 -16.64 -15.01
N HIS A 187 -20.81 -15.92 -15.46
CA HIS A 187 -20.21 -16.03 -16.80
C HIS A 187 -19.02 -16.98 -16.71
N CYS A 188 -19.30 -18.29 -16.74
CA CYS A 188 -18.31 -19.34 -16.47
C CYS A 188 -17.15 -19.38 -17.49
N ASP A 189 -17.42 -18.98 -18.74
CA ASP A 189 -16.42 -18.95 -19.81
C ASP A 189 -15.35 -17.87 -19.54
N GLU A 190 -15.77 -16.70 -19.06
CA GLU A 190 -14.92 -15.56 -18.74
C GLU A 190 -14.36 -15.60 -17.29
N CYS A 191 -14.82 -16.56 -16.48
CA CYS A 191 -14.59 -16.62 -15.04
C CYS A 191 -14.92 -15.28 -14.36
N VAL A 192 -16.14 -14.78 -14.60
CA VAL A 192 -16.67 -13.52 -14.05
C VAL A 192 -18.05 -13.76 -13.47
N VAL A 193 -18.38 -13.04 -12.39
CA VAL A 193 -19.73 -12.99 -11.81
C VAL A 193 -20.24 -11.56 -11.85
N THR A 194 -21.47 -11.35 -12.34
CA THR A 194 -22.15 -10.06 -12.28
C THR A 194 -23.27 -10.07 -11.25
N LEU A 195 -23.39 -8.95 -10.53
CA LEU A 195 -24.42 -8.71 -9.53
C LEU A 195 -25.49 -7.81 -10.15
N HIS A 196 -26.76 -8.20 -10.06
CA HIS A 196 -27.89 -7.42 -10.54
C HIS A 196 -28.87 -7.16 -9.40
N LYS A 197 -29.46 -5.96 -9.38
CA LYS A 197 -30.54 -5.65 -8.45
C LYS A 197 -31.83 -6.33 -8.92
N GLU A 198 -32.51 -7.02 -8.00
CA GLU A 198 -33.86 -7.53 -8.20
C GLU A 198 -34.90 -6.45 -7.91
#